data_AF-A0AAN4YBC6-F1
#
_entry.id   AF-A0AAN4YBC6-F1
#
_cell.length_a   1.000
_cell.length_b   1.000
_cell.length_c   1.000
_cell.angle_alpha   90.00
_cell.angle_beta   90.00
_cell.angle_gamma   90.00
#
_symmetry.space_group_name_H-M   'P 1'
#
loop_
_entity.id
_entity.type
_entity.pdbx_description
1 polymer ?
#
loop_
_entity_poly.entity_id
_entity_poly.type
_entity_poly.pdbx_seq_one_letter_code
_entity_poly.pdbx_strand_id
1 'polypeptide(L)'
;MSAYSFLSALGVDFNLHKSNSTFYADLDISRIELLLLLFKDVITPLSPPSRYHHSGGPYKSDEQQAGSLKHLTPALGGVSCIFRREIKPWQRYDLESRILCWDDKWLYIVSHFLKPGSHSETGTGGSEEGVLASAISKYVFKKGRRTVTPEEVLQFLHLVEDGDHADADADANANADAYADASIERSGLGPKVRGQGDQQEHIEVKRKRGLALAAHMAGLDGLHRVA
;
A
#
# COMPACT_ATOMS: atom_id res chain seq x y z
N MET A 1 3.97 9.63 1.73
CA MET A 1 4.02 11.00 1.14
C MET A 1 3.58 11.98 2.19
N SER A 2 4.26 13.11 2.33
CA SER A 2 3.90 14.19 3.26
C SER A 2 3.57 15.46 2.48
N ALA A 3 2.42 16.06 2.77
CA ALA A 3 1.97 17.32 2.18
C ALA A 3 1.73 18.34 3.30
N TYR A 4 2.17 19.58 3.06
CA TYR A 4 1.97 20.70 3.98
C TYR A 4 0.67 21.41 3.64
N SER A 5 -0.17 21.68 4.64
CA SER A 5 -1.43 22.40 4.42
C SER A 5 -1.73 23.36 5.56
N PHE A 6 -2.56 24.35 5.27
CA PHE A 6 -3.07 25.30 6.26
C PHE A 6 -4.59 25.36 6.16
N LEU A 7 -5.26 25.54 7.31
CA LEU A 7 -6.71 25.72 7.31
C LEU A 7 -7.08 27.12 6.83
N SER A 8 -7.66 27.23 5.64
CA SER A 8 -8.23 28.49 5.14
C SER A 8 -9.54 28.81 5.87
N ALA A 9 -9.92 30.10 5.91
CA ALA A 9 -11.14 30.55 6.58
C ALA A 9 -12.43 29.90 6.05
N LEU A 10 -12.43 29.48 4.78
CA LEU A 10 -13.56 28.78 4.15
C LEU A 10 -13.71 27.32 4.60
N GLY A 11 -12.70 26.75 5.25
CA GLY A 11 -12.71 25.36 5.74
C GLY A 11 -13.22 25.21 7.17
N VAL A 12 -13.68 26.30 7.79
CA VAL A 12 -14.10 26.38 9.19
C VAL A 12 -15.61 26.18 9.30
N ASP A 13 -16.07 25.42 10.30
CA ASP A 13 -17.49 25.24 10.61
C ASP A 13 -18.02 26.30 11.61
N PHE A 14 -19.28 26.16 12.01
CA PHE A 14 -19.92 27.04 12.99
C PHE A 14 -19.22 27.07 14.36
N ASN A 15 -18.47 26.02 14.72
CA ASN A 15 -17.74 25.93 15.99
C ASN A 15 -16.33 26.53 15.90
N LEU A 16 -16.01 27.21 14.79
CA LEU A 16 -14.73 27.87 14.59
C LEU A 16 -13.54 26.91 14.60
N HIS A 17 -13.71 25.67 14.15
CA HIS A 17 -12.61 24.75 13.84
C HIS A 17 -12.79 24.13 12.45
N LYS A 18 -11.78 23.39 11.98
CA LYS A 18 -11.87 22.66 10.70
C LYS A 18 -13.15 21.83 10.66
N SER A 19 -13.96 22.03 9.63
CA SER A 19 -15.16 21.23 9.42
C SER A 19 -14.78 19.78 9.11
N ASN A 20 -15.54 18.82 9.65
CA ASN A 20 -15.37 17.40 9.39
C ASN A 20 -15.24 17.08 7.90
N SER A 21 -16.05 17.73 7.04
CA SER A 21 -16.03 17.49 5.60
C SER A 21 -14.71 17.89 4.94
N THR A 22 -14.06 18.96 5.42
CA THR A 22 -12.82 19.43 4.81
C THR A 22 -11.63 18.52 5.11
N PHE A 23 -11.68 17.66 6.14
CA PHE A 23 -10.69 16.60 6.29
C PHE A 23 -10.75 15.62 5.10
N TYR A 24 -11.95 15.28 4.63
CA TYR A 24 -12.10 14.37 3.49
C TYR A 24 -11.59 14.99 2.19
N ALA A 25 -11.74 16.30 2.00
CA ALA A 25 -11.17 17.01 0.86
C ALA A 25 -9.63 16.92 0.82
N ASP A 26 -8.96 17.13 1.96
CA ASP A 26 -7.50 17.02 2.02
C ASP A 26 -7.05 15.56 1.84
N LEU A 27 -7.83 14.60 2.37
CA LEU A 27 -7.61 13.18 2.14
C LEU A 27 -7.73 12.83 0.65
N ASP A 28 -8.69 13.38 -0.10
CA ASP A 28 -8.80 13.15 -1.54
C ASP A 28 -7.54 13.57 -2.28
N ILE A 29 -7.01 14.77 -1.98
CA ILE A 29 -5.78 15.29 -2.59
C ILE A 29 -4.58 14.41 -2.24
N SER A 30 -4.34 14.15 -0.96
CA SER A 30 -3.16 13.38 -0.53
C SER A 30 -3.18 11.93 -1.04
N ARG A 31 -4.36 11.31 -1.12
CA ARG A 31 -4.50 9.94 -1.60
C ARG A 31 -4.32 9.86 -3.12
N ILE A 32 -4.87 10.80 -3.89
CA ILE A 32 -4.67 10.78 -5.35
C ILE A 32 -3.21 11.04 -5.71
N GLU A 33 -2.51 11.93 -4.98
CA GLU A 33 -1.08 12.14 -5.18
C GLU A 33 -0.28 10.86 -4.90
N LEU A 34 -0.54 10.18 -3.77
CA LEU A 34 0.11 8.90 -3.46
C LEU A 34 -0.19 7.83 -4.54
N LEU A 35 -1.45 7.75 -4.98
CA LEU A 35 -1.86 6.80 -6.02
C LEU A 35 -1.14 7.07 -7.35
N LEU A 36 -1.02 8.34 -7.75
CA LEU A 36 -0.31 8.71 -8.96
C LEU A 36 1.19 8.46 -8.84
N LEU A 37 1.80 8.70 -7.68
CA LEU A 37 3.23 8.43 -7.47
C LEU A 37 3.56 6.95 -7.60
N LEU A 38 2.76 6.08 -6.99
CA LEU A 38 3.03 4.63 -6.95
C LEU A 38 2.49 3.89 -8.17
N PHE A 39 1.34 4.29 -8.71
CA PHE A 39 0.58 3.51 -9.69
C PHE A 39 0.35 4.24 -11.02
N LYS A 40 1.09 5.32 -11.31
CA LYS A 40 0.94 6.05 -12.60
C LYS A 40 1.01 5.15 -13.83
N ASP A 41 1.87 4.11 -13.79
CA ASP A 41 2.14 3.25 -14.96
C ASP A 41 1.00 2.29 -15.28
N VAL A 42 0.10 2.07 -14.31
CA VAL A 42 -1.12 1.28 -14.47
C VAL A 42 -2.38 2.15 -14.56
N ILE A 43 -2.39 3.36 -13.97
CA ILE A 43 -3.56 4.25 -13.94
C ILE A 43 -3.60 5.21 -15.15
N THR A 44 -2.47 5.80 -15.51
CA THR A 44 -2.44 6.94 -16.45
C THR A 44 -2.21 6.45 -17.87
N PRO A 45 -3.02 6.87 -18.87
CA PRO A 45 -2.81 6.51 -20.27
C PRO A 45 -1.53 7.10 -20.88
N LEU A 46 -0.87 8.02 -20.17
CA LEU A 46 0.29 8.78 -20.61
C LEU A 46 1.63 8.21 -20.11
N SER A 47 1.61 7.13 -19.32
CA SER A 47 2.88 6.51 -18.93
C SER A 47 3.55 5.90 -20.16
N PRO A 48 4.80 6.31 -20.48
CA PRO A 48 5.54 5.71 -21.57
C PRO A 48 5.71 4.20 -21.33
N PRO A 49 5.84 3.38 -22.39
CA PRO A 49 6.08 1.95 -22.23
C PRO A 49 7.26 1.72 -21.29
N SER A 50 7.11 0.75 -20.38
CA SER A 50 8.11 0.41 -19.37
C SER A 50 9.49 0.32 -19.99
N ARG A 51 10.43 1.15 -19.51
CA ARG A 51 11.84 1.09 -19.92
C ARG A 51 12.65 0.10 -19.09
N TYR A 52 12.00 -0.67 -18.20
CA TYR A 52 12.63 -1.78 -17.51
C TYR A 52 12.56 -3.03 -18.39
N HIS A 53 13.41 -3.08 -19.42
CA HIS A 53 13.81 -4.34 -20.03
C HIS A 53 14.91 -4.94 -19.14
N HIS A 54 14.62 -6.04 -18.45
CA HIS A 54 15.68 -6.88 -17.93
C HIS A 54 16.32 -7.60 -19.12
N SER A 55 17.37 -6.99 -19.69
CA SER A 55 18.23 -7.66 -20.65
C SER A 55 19.01 -8.77 -19.92
N GLY A 56 18.59 -10.04 -20.01
CA GLY A 56 19.47 -11.13 -19.60
C GLY A 56 18.91 -12.52 -19.24
N GLY A 57 17.61 -12.80 -19.33
CA GLY A 57 17.07 -14.14 -19.04
C GLY A 57 16.67 -14.91 -20.32
N PRO A 58 17.09 -16.18 -20.53
CA PRO A 58 16.77 -16.95 -21.73
C PRO A 58 15.38 -17.60 -21.63
N TYR A 59 14.36 -16.83 -21.23
CA TYR A 59 12.99 -17.32 -21.19
C TYR A 59 12.16 -16.65 -22.29
N LYS A 60 11.67 -17.51 -23.19
CA LYS A 60 10.85 -17.16 -24.35
C LYS A 60 9.43 -16.79 -23.90
N SER A 61 9.01 -15.59 -24.28
CA SER A 61 7.64 -15.23 -24.68
C SER A 61 6.48 -15.80 -23.86
N ASP A 62 6.16 -15.16 -22.74
CA ASP A 62 4.81 -15.20 -22.13
C ASP A 62 4.15 -13.80 -22.08
N GLU A 63 4.59 -12.94 -22.99
CA GLU A 63 4.09 -11.57 -23.22
C GLU A 63 2.63 -11.54 -23.69
N GLN A 64 1.99 -12.71 -23.84
CA GLN A 64 0.59 -12.87 -24.26
C GLN A 64 -0.37 -13.22 -23.11
N GLN A 65 0.09 -13.58 -21.91
CA GLN A 65 -0.79 -13.82 -20.74
C GLN A 65 -0.80 -12.70 -19.71
N ALA A 66 0.28 -11.92 -19.57
CA ALA A 66 0.28 -10.69 -18.77
C ALA A 66 -0.43 -9.57 -19.53
N GLY A 67 -1.76 -9.64 -19.62
CA GLY A 67 -2.59 -8.67 -20.32
C GLY A 67 -2.45 -7.25 -19.76
N SER A 68 -1.45 -6.50 -20.23
CA SER A 68 -1.12 -5.09 -19.94
C SER A 68 -2.08 -4.45 -18.93
N LEU A 69 -1.70 -4.39 -17.64
CA LEU A 69 -2.46 -3.74 -16.55
C LEU A 69 -2.51 -2.21 -16.70
N LYS A 70 -2.62 -1.70 -17.93
CA LYS A 70 -2.83 -0.30 -18.24
C LYS A 70 -4.31 0.06 -18.09
N HIS A 71 -4.55 1.33 -17.80
CA HIS A 71 -5.87 1.95 -17.68
C HIS A 71 -6.71 1.39 -16.51
N LEU A 72 -6.06 1.07 -15.39
CA LEU A 72 -6.77 0.77 -14.15
C LEU A 72 -7.37 2.04 -13.56
N THR A 73 -8.61 1.93 -13.09
CA THR A 73 -9.27 2.98 -12.30
C THR A 73 -9.26 2.57 -10.83
N PRO A 74 -8.54 3.29 -9.95
CA PRO A 74 -8.69 3.11 -8.51
C PRO A 74 -10.01 3.74 -8.07
N ALA A 75 -10.95 2.92 -7.60
CA ALA A 75 -12.24 3.39 -7.10
C ALA A 75 -12.26 3.33 -5.57
N LEU A 76 -12.67 4.44 -4.94
CA LEU A 76 -12.80 4.53 -3.49
C LEU A 76 -14.03 3.76 -3.02
N GLY A 77 -13.84 2.76 -2.16
CA GLY A 77 -14.91 1.94 -1.58
C GLY A 77 -15.38 2.39 -0.20
N GLY A 78 -14.64 3.29 0.45
CA GLY A 78 -15.02 3.84 1.75
C GLY A 78 -13.86 4.53 2.45
N VAL A 79 -14.21 5.38 3.41
CA VAL A 79 -13.26 6.11 4.27
C VAL A 79 -13.80 6.14 5.68
N SER A 80 -12.96 5.83 6.66
CA SER A 80 -13.22 6.10 8.06
C SER A 80 -12.20 7.10 8.57
N CYS A 81 -12.65 8.10 9.33
CA CYS A 81 -11.82 9.15 9.89
C CYS A 81 -12.13 9.30 11.37
N ILE A 82 -11.09 9.33 12.19
CA ILE A 82 -11.16 9.54 13.64
C ILE A 82 -10.50 10.87 13.93
N PHE A 83 -11.30 11.82 14.42
CA PHE A 83 -10.86 13.13 14.86
C PHE A 83 -10.42 13.03 16.32
N ARG A 84 -9.15 13.34 16.60
CA ARG A 84 -8.61 13.28 17.96
C ARG A 84 -8.56 14.67 18.59
N ARG A 85 -8.24 15.69 17.80
CA ARG A 85 -8.06 17.07 18.24
C ARG A 85 -8.54 18.03 17.17
N GLU A 86 -9.06 19.16 17.62
CA GLU A 86 -9.46 20.26 16.73
C GLU A 86 -8.24 20.84 15.99
N ILE A 87 -8.47 21.24 14.73
CA ILE A 87 -7.53 22.05 13.97
C ILE A 87 -8.12 23.46 13.93
N LYS A 88 -7.44 24.39 14.60
CA LYS A 88 -7.90 25.77 14.71
C LYS A 88 -7.77 26.49 13.37
N PRO A 89 -8.58 27.53 13.15
CA PRO A 89 -8.44 28.41 11.99
C PRO A 89 -7.00 28.92 11.85
N TRP A 90 -6.48 28.95 10.63
CA TRP A 90 -5.08 29.32 10.30
C TRP A 90 -3.98 28.42 10.90
N GLN A 91 -4.36 27.37 11.64
CA GLN A 91 -3.39 26.40 12.14
C GLN A 91 -2.78 25.61 10.98
N ARG A 92 -1.46 25.49 11.00
CA ARG A 92 -0.71 24.61 10.10
C ARG A 92 -0.79 23.17 10.58
N TYR A 93 -0.86 22.24 9.65
CA TYR A 93 -0.77 20.82 9.90
C TYR A 93 -0.14 20.12 8.70
N ASP A 94 0.41 18.94 8.95
CA ASP A 94 0.99 18.10 7.92
C ASP A 94 0.06 16.92 7.68
N LEU A 95 -0.09 16.51 6.43
CA LEU A 95 -0.87 15.34 6.05
C LEU A 95 0.05 14.27 5.47
N GLU A 96 0.18 13.16 6.18
CA GLU A 96 0.98 12.02 5.75
C GLU A 96 0.08 10.87 5.30
N SER A 97 0.22 10.43 4.06
CA SER A 97 -0.47 9.25 3.51
C SER A 97 0.51 8.16 3.09
N ARG A 98 0.20 6.91 3.41
CA ARG A 98 0.99 5.72 3.02
C ARG A 98 0.11 4.49 2.85
N ILE A 99 0.61 3.53 2.07
CA ILE A 99 -0.02 2.20 1.99
C ILE A 99 0.05 1.56 3.39
N LEU A 100 -1.11 1.13 3.89
CA LEU A 100 -1.24 0.41 5.16
C LEU A 100 -1.03 -1.09 4.92
N CYS A 101 -1.84 -1.66 4.03
CA CYS A 101 -1.85 -3.08 3.65
C CYS A 101 -2.75 -3.28 2.42
N TRP A 102 -2.88 -4.53 1.99
CA TRP A 102 -3.84 -4.95 0.98
C TRP A 102 -4.33 -6.38 1.26
N ASP A 103 -5.56 -6.65 0.83
CA ASP A 103 -6.15 -8.00 0.73
C ASP A 103 -6.41 -8.37 -0.75
N ASP A 104 -7.19 -9.42 -0.99
CA ASP A 104 -7.51 -9.94 -2.32
C ASP A 104 -8.33 -8.98 -3.19
N LYS A 105 -8.87 -7.90 -2.63
CA LYS A 105 -9.78 -6.96 -3.31
C LYS A 105 -9.42 -5.49 -3.10
N TRP A 106 -8.95 -5.13 -1.92
CA TRP A 106 -8.84 -3.77 -1.42
C TRP A 106 -7.40 -3.41 -1.09
N LEU A 107 -6.97 -2.27 -1.64
CA LEU A 107 -5.77 -1.55 -1.20
C LEU A 107 -6.18 -0.59 -0.09
N TYR A 108 -5.52 -0.67 1.07
CA TYR A 108 -5.79 0.21 2.20
C TYR A 108 -4.71 1.29 2.33
N ILE A 109 -5.15 2.55 2.36
CA ILE A 109 -4.29 3.72 2.60
C ILE A 109 -4.60 4.26 3.99
N VAL A 110 -3.57 4.47 4.80
CA VAL A 110 -3.67 5.18 6.07
C VAL A 110 -3.16 6.61 5.89
N SER A 111 -3.87 7.56 6.48
CA SER A 111 -3.53 8.97 6.45
C SER A 111 -3.57 9.56 7.86
N HIS A 112 -2.60 10.40 8.21
CA HIS A 112 -2.53 11.09 9.49
C HIS A 112 -2.41 12.60 9.29
N PHE A 113 -3.29 13.33 9.98
CA PHE A 113 -3.13 14.77 10.17
C PHE A 113 -2.25 14.97 11.40
N LEU A 114 -1.12 15.64 11.22
CA LEU A 114 -0.08 15.80 12.22
C LEU A 114 0.12 17.28 12.55
N LYS A 115 0.49 17.57 13.79
CA LYS A 115 1.09 18.87 14.12
C LYS A 115 2.41 19.02 13.35
N PRO A 116 2.75 20.25 12.90
CA PRO A 116 4.01 20.49 12.21
C PRO A 116 5.21 19.95 13.01
N GLY A 117 6.10 19.23 12.34
CA GLY A 117 7.30 18.64 12.95
C GLY A 117 7.06 17.39 13.80
N SER A 118 5.85 16.84 13.82
CA SER A 118 5.52 15.59 14.52
C SER A 118 5.66 14.33 13.65
N HIS A 119 6.42 14.40 12.57
CA HIS A 119 6.69 13.26 11.69
C HIS A 119 7.49 12.19 12.45
N SER A 120 7.09 10.93 12.31
CA SER A 120 7.88 9.81 12.82
C SER A 120 8.89 9.38 11.76
N GLU A 121 10.18 9.43 12.09
CA GLU A 121 11.25 8.93 11.20
C GLU A 121 11.15 7.42 10.94
N THR A 122 10.41 6.68 11.79
CA THR A 122 10.29 5.21 11.72
C THR A 122 8.99 4.73 11.08
N GLY A 123 8.10 5.63 10.64
CA GLY A 123 6.82 5.28 10.00
C GLY A 123 5.79 4.61 10.92
N THR A 124 6.16 4.30 12.15
CA THR A 124 5.26 3.89 13.22
C THR A 124 4.98 5.12 14.08
N GLY A 125 3.77 5.65 13.98
CA GLY A 125 3.19 6.64 14.87
C GLY A 125 4.13 7.77 15.27
N GLY A 126 3.97 8.95 14.64
CA GLY A 126 4.34 10.18 15.35
C GLY A 126 3.78 10.10 16.77
N SER A 127 4.49 10.64 17.77
CA SER A 127 4.01 10.62 19.17
C SER A 127 2.50 10.83 19.18
N GLU A 128 1.72 10.07 19.96
CA GLU A 128 0.25 10.22 19.92
C GLU A 128 -0.17 11.69 20.16
N GLU A 129 0.69 12.46 20.82
CA GLU A 129 0.60 13.89 21.02
C GLU A 129 0.79 14.77 19.77
N GLY A 130 1.26 14.23 18.66
CA GLY A 130 1.35 14.89 17.36
C GLY A 130 0.13 14.67 16.47
N VAL A 131 -0.68 13.64 16.72
CA VAL A 131 -1.77 13.24 15.81
C VAL A 131 -3.05 14.05 16.09
N LEU A 132 -3.52 14.76 15.08
CA LEU A 132 -4.75 15.56 15.09
C LEU A 132 -5.95 14.73 14.63
N ALA A 133 -5.77 13.94 13.57
CA ALA A 133 -6.76 13.00 13.06
C ALA A 133 -6.08 11.84 12.34
N SER A 134 -6.79 10.72 12.21
CA SER A 134 -6.32 9.53 11.49
C SER A 134 -7.43 8.98 10.62
N ALA A 135 -7.11 8.59 9.40
CA ALA A 135 -8.07 8.03 8.46
C ALA A 135 -7.55 6.76 7.81
N ILE A 136 -8.47 5.85 7.50
CA ILE A 136 -8.23 4.66 6.67
C ILE A 136 -9.18 4.72 5.48
N SER A 137 -8.63 4.49 4.30
CA SER A 137 -9.36 4.47 3.03
C SER A 137 -9.14 3.15 2.32
N LYS A 138 -10.20 2.59 1.71
CA LYS A 138 -10.10 1.36 0.91
C LYS A 138 -10.36 1.64 -0.56
N TYR A 139 -9.47 1.18 -1.43
CA TYR A 139 -9.55 1.34 -2.87
C TYR A 139 -9.59 -0.01 -3.57
N VAL A 140 -10.38 -0.11 -4.65
CA VAL A 140 -10.38 -1.27 -5.54
C VAL A 140 -9.83 -0.85 -6.90
N PHE A 141 -8.96 -1.66 -7.50
CA PHE A 141 -8.53 -1.44 -8.88
C PHE A 141 -9.52 -2.07 -9.85
N LYS A 142 -10.00 -1.27 -10.80
CA LYS A 142 -10.95 -1.68 -11.84
C LYS A 142 -10.36 -1.58 -13.23
N LYS A 143 -10.49 -2.65 -14.02
CA LYS A 143 -10.27 -2.65 -15.48
C LYS A 143 -11.62 -2.90 -16.15
N GLY A 144 -12.33 -1.81 -16.47
CA GLY A 144 -13.75 -1.91 -16.84
C GLY A 144 -14.57 -2.55 -15.71
N ARG A 145 -15.21 -3.70 -15.98
CA ARG A 145 -16.00 -4.43 -14.97
C ARG A 145 -15.15 -5.36 -14.09
N ARG A 146 -13.96 -5.76 -14.54
CA ARG A 146 -13.06 -6.66 -13.81
C ARG A 146 -12.43 -5.93 -12.62
N THR A 147 -12.43 -6.57 -11.45
CA THR A 147 -11.58 -6.18 -10.33
C THR A 147 -10.22 -6.83 -10.51
N VAL A 148 -9.16 -6.04 -10.32
CA VAL A 148 -7.75 -6.49 -10.30
C VAL A 148 -7.30 -6.45 -8.85
N THR A 149 -6.64 -7.49 -8.37
CA THR A 149 -6.22 -7.53 -6.96
C THR A 149 -5.08 -6.53 -6.76
N PRO A 150 -4.97 -5.89 -5.59
CA PRO A 150 -3.83 -5.02 -5.30
C PRO A 150 -2.49 -5.75 -5.40
N GLU A 151 -2.44 -7.04 -5.04
CA GLU A 151 -1.23 -7.86 -5.14
C GLU A 151 -0.76 -8.02 -6.60
N GLU A 152 -1.67 -8.35 -7.52
CA GLU A 152 -1.39 -8.43 -8.97
C GLU A 152 -0.83 -7.10 -9.49
N VAL A 153 -1.36 -5.96 -9.02
CA VAL A 153 -0.87 -4.62 -9.40
C VAL A 153 0.51 -4.34 -8.81
N LEU A 154 0.75 -4.68 -7.55
CA LEU A 154 2.03 -4.45 -6.87
C LEU A 154 3.15 -5.30 -7.47
N GLN A 155 2.87 -6.55 -7.80
CA GLN A 155 3.76 -7.47 -8.51
C GLN A 155 4.12 -6.94 -9.90
N PHE A 156 3.11 -6.52 -10.68
CA PHE A 156 3.32 -5.92 -12.00
C PHE A 156 4.20 -4.66 -11.95
N LEU A 157 4.13 -3.90 -10.86
CA LEU A 157 4.97 -2.71 -10.64
C LEU A 157 6.31 -3.01 -9.95
N HIS A 158 6.61 -4.29 -9.70
CA HIS A 158 7.79 -4.76 -8.97
C HIS A 158 7.94 -4.13 -7.58
N LEU A 159 6.82 -3.80 -6.93
CA LEU A 159 6.76 -3.28 -5.57
C LEU A 159 6.73 -4.39 -4.52
N VAL A 160 6.36 -5.60 -4.93
CA VAL A 160 6.33 -6.84 -4.15
C VAL A 160 6.78 -7.97 -5.08
N GLU A 161 7.47 -8.98 -4.54
CA GLU A 161 7.91 -10.13 -5.34
C GLU A 161 6.73 -10.99 -5.81
N ASP A 162 6.89 -11.61 -6.98
CA ASP A 162 6.02 -12.69 -7.43
C ASP A 162 6.21 -13.84 -6.45
N GLY A 163 5.16 -14.20 -5.72
CA GLY A 163 5.21 -15.43 -4.95
C GLY A 163 5.47 -16.56 -5.93
N ASP A 164 6.47 -17.40 -5.68
CA ASP A 164 6.63 -18.66 -6.40
C ASP A 164 5.28 -19.37 -6.30
N HIS A 165 4.48 -19.26 -7.36
CA HIS A 165 3.47 -20.25 -7.68
C HIS A 165 4.28 -21.46 -8.11
N ALA A 166 4.89 -22.14 -7.13
CA ALA A 166 5.48 -23.43 -7.30
C ALA A 166 4.44 -24.27 -8.03
N ASP A 167 4.77 -24.61 -9.27
CA ASP A 167 3.96 -25.40 -10.16
C ASP A 167 3.35 -26.56 -9.37
N ALA A 168 2.03 -26.52 -9.18
CA ALA A 168 1.28 -27.59 -8.53
C ALA A 168 1.22 -28.88 -9.40
N ASP A 169 2.06 -28.99 -10.43
CA ASP A 169 2.09 -30.06 -11.41
C ASP A 169 3.48 -30.71 -11.55
N ALA A 170 4.33 -30.64 -10.52
CA ALA A 170 5.62 -31.32 -10.50
C ALA A 170 5.76 -32.29 -9.32
N ASP A 171 4.77 -33.16 -9.11
CA ASP A 171 4.96 -34.33 -8.25
C ASP A 171 4.40 -35.60 -8.93
N ALA A 172 5.04 -35.93 -10.05
CA ALA A 172 4.91 -37.23 -10.70
C ALA A 172 6.22 -37.63 -11.39
N ASN A 173 7.34 -37.65 -10.66
CA ASN A 173 8.31 -38.72 -10.89
C ASN A 173 9.28 -38.89 -9.72
N ALA A 174 9.03 -39.92 -8.93
CA ALA A 174 9.99 -40.47 -7.99
C ALA A 174 11.16 -41.14 -8.74
N ASN A 175 12.33 -41.07 -8.10
CA ASN A 175 13.53 -41.89 -8.30
C ASN A 175 14.44 -41.55 -9.49
N ALA A 176 15.63 -41.04 -9.17
CA ALA A 176 16.87 -41.80 -9.32
C ALA A 176 18.02 -41.08 -8.58
N ASP A 177 18.63 -41.81 -7.65
CA ASP A 177 20.07 -41.96 -7.39
C ASP A 177 20.97 -40.72 -7.16
N ALA A 178 22.06 -40.73 -6.39
CA ALA A 178 22.60 -41.50 -5.27
C ALA A 178 23.99 -40.86 -4.96
N TYR A 179 24.33 -40.73 -3.67
CA TYR A 179 25.68 -40.67 -3.05
C TYR A 179 26.66 -39.47 -3.21
N ALA A 180 27.34 -39.25 -2.06
CA ALA A 180 28.64 -38.59 -1.78
C ALA A 180 28.62 -37.06 -1.56
N ASP A 181 29.33 -36.45 -0.61
CA ASP A 181 30.22 -36.84 0.49
C ASP A 181 30.51 -35.57 1.34
N ALA A 182 31.13 -35.78 2.49
CA ALA A 182 31.36 -34.97 3.67
C ALA A 182 31.96 -33.54 3.54
N SER A 183 31.59 -32.76 4.57
CA SER A 183 32.42 -31.82 5.35
C SER A 183 32.83 -30.46 4.76
N ILE A 184 32.47 -29.38 5.45
CA ILE A 184 33.38 -28.55 6.27
C ILE A 184 32.54 -27.42 6.89
N GLU A 185 32.43 -27.43 8.22
CA GLU A 185 32.07 -26.23 8.97
C GLU A 185 33.19 -25.19 8.81
N ARG A 186 32.86 -24.01 8.29
CA ARG A 186 33.62 -22.80 8.58
C ARG A 186 32.67 -21.68 8.94
N SER A 187 32.64 -21.41 10.24
CA SER A 187 32.25 -20.15 10.86
C SER A 187 32.75 -18.96 10.06
N GLY A 188 31.82 -18.20 9.48
CA GLY A 188 32.08 -16.90 8.88
C GLY A 188 31.16 -15.87 9.53
N LEU A 189 31.65 -15.20 10.58
CA LEU A 189 31.16 -13.88 10.95
C LEU A 189 31.44 -12.94 9.77
N GLY A 190 30.44 -12.76 8.90
CA GLY A 190 30.38 -11.66 7.95
C GLY A 190 29.18 -10.78 8.31
N PRO A 191 29.22 -9.45 8.10
CA PRO A 191 28.03 -8.62 8.20
C PRO A 191 26.99 -9.20 7.23
N LYS A 192 25.84 -9.68 7.75
CA LYS A 192 24.73 -10.12 6.91
C LYS A 192 24.29 -8.91 6.08
N VAL A 193 24.67 -8.89 4.80
CA VAL A 193 23.99 -8.09 3.79
C VAL A 193 22.55 -8.57 3.83
N ARG A 194 21.65 -7.73 4.35
CA ARG A 194 20.23 -8.03 4.53
C ARG A 194 19.67 -8.55 3.20
N GLY A 195 19.31 -9.83 3.16
CA GLY A 195 18.91 -10.51 1.93
C GLY A 195 17.57 -9.95 1.40
N GLN A 196 17.28 -10.15 0.12
CA GLN A 196 15.97 -9.82 -0.46
C GLN A 196 14.82 -10.52 0.30
N GLY A 197 15.01 -11.78 0.71
CA GLY A 197 14.05 -12.51 1.56
C GLY A 197 13.74 -11.80 2.89
N ASP A 198 14.72 -11.14 3.52
CA ASP A 198 14.51 -10.40 4.78
C ASP A 198 13.64 -9.13 4.57
N GLN A 199 13.57 -8.62 3.34
CA GLN A 199 12.73 -7.47 2.99
C GLN A 199 11.29 -7.89 2.72
N GLN A 200 11.10 -8.98 1.99
CA GLN A 200 9.78 -9.53 1.69
C GLN A 200 9.06 -10.02 2.95
N GLU A 201 9.78 -10.71 3.85
CA GLU A 201 9.23 -11.11 5.15
C GLU A 201 8.78 -9.87 5.96
N HIS A 202 9.58 -8.79 5.94
CA HIS A 202 9.24 -7.55 6.64
C HIS A 202 8.01 -6.84 6.05
N ILE A 203 7.86 -6.86 4.72
CA ILE A 203 6.68 -6.35 4.03
C ILE A 203 5.45 -7.16 4.44
N GLU A 204 5.56 -8.49 4.45
CA GLU A 204 4.44 -9.37 4.79
C GLU A 204 4.04 -9.22 6.27
N VAL A 205 5.00 -9.10 7.19
CA VAL A 205 4.73 -8.80 8.60
C VAL A 205 3.99 -7.47 8.74
N LYS A 206 4.40 -6.42 8.02
CA LYS A 206 3.69 -5.14 8.02
C LYS A 206 2.29 -5.24 7.42
N ARG A 207 2.14 -5.98 6.31
CA ARG A 207 0.85 -6.23 5.65
C ARG A 207 -0.12 -6.90 6.60
N LYS A 208 0.28 -7.99 7.26
CA LYS A 208 -0.55 -8.70 8.25
C LYS A 208 -0.98 -7.81 9.42
N ARG A 209 -0.06 -7.00 9.96
CA ARG A 209 -0.40 -6.01 11.01
C ARG A 209 -1.41 -4.98 10.53
N GLY A 210 -1.24 -4.46 9.32
CA GLY A 210 -2.19 -3.52 8.71
C GLY A 210 -3.56 -4.16 8.46
N LEU A 211 -3.59 -5.41 7.99
CA LEU A 211 -4.83 -6.16 7.74
C LEU A 211 -5.67 -6.34 9.00
N ALA A 212 -5.04 -6.62 10.14
CA ALA A 212 -5.75 -6.70 11.41
C ALA A 212 -6.50 -5.39 11.74
N LEU A 213 -5.92 -4.22 11.44
CA LEU A 213 -6.57 -2.93 11.61
C LEU A 213 -7.65 -2.68 10.54
N ALA A 214 -7.37 -3.02 9.29
CA ALA A 214 -8.30 -2.86 8.17
C ALA A 214 -9.56 -3.73 8.31
N ALA A 215 -9.46 -4.88 8.97
CA ALA A 215 -10.60 -5.77 9.24
C ALA A 215 -11.73 -5.07 10.01
N HIS A 216 -11.40 -4.15 10.92
CA HIS A 216 -12.42 -3.34 11.62
C HIS A 216 -13.24 -2.47 10.65
N MET A 217 -12.61 -1.92 9.62
CA MET A 217 -13.30 -1.14 8.58
C MET A 217 -14.11 -2.04 7.64
N ALA A 218 -13.58 -3.22 7.30
CA ALA A 218 -14.30 -4.20 6.47
C ALA A 218 -15.57 -4.71 7.16
N GLY A 219 -15.54 -4.89 8.49
CA GLY A 219 -16.72 -5.29 9.27
C GLY A 219 -17.92 -4.35 9.14
N LEU A 220 -17.70 -3.09 8.78
CA LEU A 220 -18.78 -2.11 8.57
C LEU A 220 -19.57 -2.35 7.27
N ASP A 221 -19.08 -3.14 6.31
CA ASP A 221 -19.81 -3.42 5.07
C ASP A 221 -21.14 -4.17 5.32
N GLY A 222 -21.22 -4.91 6.43
CA GLY A 222 -22.42 -5.63 6.86
C GLY A 222 -23.42 -4.80 7.65
N LEU A 223 -23.17 -3.50 7.88
CA LEU A 223 -23.98 -2.69 8.81
C LEU A 223 -25.47 -2.64 8.41
N HIS A 224 -25.77 -2.62 7.11
CA HIS A 224 -27.13 -2.66 6.58
C HIS A 224 -27.92 -3.95 6.90
N ARG A 225 -27.26 -4.99 7.42
CA ARG A 225 -27.89 -6.27 7.78
C ARG A 225 -28.27 -6.35 9.25
N VAL A 226 -27.79 -5.41 10.07
CA VAL A 226 -28.00 -5.39 11.53
C VAL A 226 -28.72 -4.12 11.99
N ALA A 227 -29.01 -3.19 11.08
CA ALA A 227 -29.73 -1.94 11.31
C ALA A 227 -31.09 -1.95 10.60
#